data_AF-A0AAE1TAQ6-F1
#
_entry.id   AF-A0AAE1TAQ6-F1
#
_cell.length_a   1.000
_cell.length_b   1.000
_cell.length_c   1.000
_cell.angle_alpha   90.00
_cell.angle_beta   90.00
_cell.angle_gamma   90.00
#
_symmetry.space_group_name_H-M   'P 1'
#
loop_
_entity.id
_entity.type
_entity.pdbx_description
1 polymer ?
#
loop_
_entity_poly.entity_id
_entity_poly.type
_entity_poly.pdbx_seq_one_letter_code
_entity_poly.pdbx_strand_id
1 'polypeptide(L)'
;MGSLMTESEIDIVEESGVNEPILYVNGVRRVLPDGLAHFTLLEYLRDIGLTGTKLGCGEGGCGACTVMISYFDQNSKKCVHLAINACLAPLYSVEGMHVITVEGVGNRRYGLHPIQESLAHSHGSQCGFCTPGFIMSMYALLRSSVKPPSKEDIEENLAGNLCRCTGYRPIVDAFRVFARTNDALYTNESSGLLSREFVCPSTGKPCSCGLNIKDDKETAKRSICRGDILKPISYSDTEGATYTDKELIFPPELLLRKLTNLCLNGSNGLKWYRPLKLQHVFDIKARYPDAKLVVGNSEVGIETRLKSFHYPVLIHVAHVPELNQLIIKDEGLEIGAAVKLSN
;
A
#
# COMPACT_ATOMS: atom_id res chain seq x y z
N MET A 1 -26.33 37.02 13.99
CA MET A 1 -25.96 37.12 12.57
C MET A 1 -24.45 37.24 12.50
N GLY A 2 -23.74 36.12 12.34
CA GLY A 2 -22.29 36.14 12.18
C GLY A 2 -21.95 36.67 10.79
N SER A 3 -21.03 37.63 10.72
CA SER A 3 -20.55 38.20 9.46
C SER A 3 -19.91 37.10 8.63
N LEU A 4 -20.36 36.93 7.38
CA LEU A 4 -19.68 36.09 6.39
C LEU A 4 -18.29 36.68 6.17
N MET A 5 -17.24 35.86 6.33
CA MET A 5 -15.88 36.30 6.07
C MET A 5 -15.73 36.75 4.60
N THR A 6 -15.12 37.91 4.42
CA THR A 6 -14.80 38.51 3.11
C THR A 6 -13.81 37.65 2.31
N GLU A 7 -13.67 37.88 1.00
CA GLU A 7 -12.67 37.16 0.16
C GLU A 7 -11.28 37.23 0.79
N SER A 8 -10.90 38.42 1.28
CA SER A 8 -9.66 38.66 2.02
C SER A 8 -9.56 37.88 3.33
N GLU A 9 -10.64 37.63 4.07
CA GLU A 9 -10.56 36.99 5.39
C GLU A 9 -10.39 35.46 5.36
N ILE A 10 -10.76 34.80 4.27
CA ILE A 10 -10.45 33.38 4.04
C ILE A 10 -9.05 33.21 3.46
N ASP A 11 -8.57 34.21 2.71
CA ASP A 11 -7.15 34.32 2.38
C ASP A 11 -6.31 34.67 3.64
N ILE A 12 -6.84 35.43 4.61
CA ILE A 12 -6.25 35.73 5.95
C ILE A 12 -6.37 34.55 6.97
N VAL A 13 -6.53 33.30 6.50
CA VAL A 13 -5.95 32.17 7.27
C VAL A 13 -4.41 32.17 7.16
N GLU A 14 -3.87 33.04 6.29
CA GLU A 14 -2.52 33.60 6.34
C GLU A 14 -2.26 34.37 7.65
N GLU A 15 -1.73 33.68 8.67
CA GLU A 15 -0.68 34.18 9.59
C GLU A 15 -0.56 33.23 10.80
N SER A 16 -0.08 32.01 10.58
CA SER A 16 0.63 31.26 11.63
C SER A 16 1.60 30.24 11.01
N GLY A 17 2.65 30.74 10.35
CA GLY A 17 3.77 29.94 9.83
C GLY A 17 3.45 29.22 8.53
N VAL A 18 3.81 29.84 7.39
CA VAL A 18 3.75 29.18 6.07
C VAL A 18 4.79 28.07 6.03
N ASN A 19 4.41 26.90 6.53
CA ASN A 19 5.13 25.68 6.20
C ASN A 19 4.77 25.35 4.75
N GLU A 20 5.73 25.56 3.85
CA GLU A 20 5.66 25.09 2.47
C GLU A 20 5.10 23.65 2.43
N PRO A 21 4.14 23.33 1.55
CA PRO A 21 3.64 21.96 1.41
C PRO A 21 4.79 21.04 1.03
N ILE A 22 5.01 19.97 1.80
CA ILE A 22 6.09 19.02 1.52
C ILE A 22 5.57 17.60 1.41
N LEU A 23 6.37 16.78 0.76
CA LEU A 23 6.23 15.34 0.70
C LEU A 23 7.62 14.71 0.80
N TYR A 24 7.77 13.64 1.56
CA TYR A 24 8.96 12.81 1.47
C TYR A 24 8.71 11.67 0.50
N VAL A 25 9.61 11.47 -0.47
CA VAL A 25 9.56 10.34 -1.40
C VAL A 25 10.85 9.55 -1.30
N ASN A 26 10.77 8.28 -0.89
CA ASN A 26 11.92 7.40 -0.67
C ASN A 26 13.00 8.04 0.23
N GLY A 27 12.59 8.80 1.26
CA GLY A 27 13.50 9.48 2.20
C GLY A 27 14.02 10.83 1.70
N VAL A 28 13.72 11.22 0.47
CA VAL A 28 14.09 12.51 -0.11
C VAL A 28 12.97 13.52 0.10
N ARG A 29 13.28 14.63 0.75
CA ARG A 29 12.37 15.76 0.94
C ARG A 29 12.04 16.41 -0.40
N ARG A 30 10.76 16.66 -0.66
CA ARG A 30 10.24 17.37 -1.84
C ARG A 30 9.30 18.48 -1.40
N VAL A 31 9.48 19.67 -1.99
CA VAL A 31 8.52 20.76 -1.88
C VAL A 31 7.48 20.58 -2.97
N LEU A 32 6.20 20.63 -2.62
CA LEU A 32 5.10 20.58 -3.57
C LEU A 32 4.75 22.03 -3.98
N PRO A 33 4.96 22.41 -5.25
CA PRO A 33 4.57 23.74 -5.73
C PRO A 33 3.05 23.88 -5.72
N ASP A 34 2.51 25.10 -5.69
CA ASP A 34 1.10 25.33 -6.00
C ASP A 34 0.82 25.06 -7.51
N GLY A 35 -0.45 24.87 -7.89
CA GLY A 35 -0.88 24.63 -9.26
C GLY A 35 -1.07 23.15 -9.63
N LEU A 36 -0.69 22.23 -8.74
CA LEU A 36 -0.78 20.78 -8.99
C LEU A 36 -1.99 20.12 -8.34
N ALA A 37 -3.03 20.87 -7.91
CA ALA A 37 -4.14 20.28 -7.13
C ALA A 37 -4.95 19.21 -7.88
N HIS A 38 -4.80 19.17 -9.21
CA HIS A 38 -5.41 18.20 -10.11
C HIS A 38 -4.60 16.90 -10.25
N PHE A 39 -3.36 16.87 -9.77
CA PHE A 39 -2.50 15.71 -9.87
C PHE A 39 -2.89 14.63 -8.86
N THR A 40 -2.81 13.39 -9.31
CA THR A 40 -2.70 12.22 -8.44
C THR A 40 -1.26 12.00 -8.01
N LEU A 41 -1.07 11.28 -6.91
CA LEU A 41 0.24 10.85 -6.46
C LEU A 41 0.97 10.04 -7.54
N LEU A 42 0.25 9.21 -8.30
CA LEU A 42 0.84 8.41 -9.38
C LEU A 42 1.42 9.27 -10.50
N GLU A 43 0.68 10.30 -10.94
CA GLU A 43 1.15 11.24 -11.97
C GLU A 43 2.40 11.95 -11.49
N TYR A 44 2.37 12.51 -10.28
CA TYR A 44 3.52 13.18 -9.69
C TYR A 44 4.76 12.29 -9.60
N LEU A 45 4.63 11.06 -9.07
CA LEU A 45 5.75 10.13 -8.92
C LEU A 45 6.42 9.81 -10.26
N ARG A 46 5.61 9.61 -11.31
CA ARG A 46 6.11 9.27 -12.64
C ARG A 46 6.76 10.48 -13.31
N ASP A 47 6.23 11.68 -13.12
CA ASP A 47 6.79 12.92 -13.66
C ASP A 47 8.15 13.26 -13.06
N ILE A 48 8.37 12.94 -11.78
CA ILE A 48 9.69 13.06 -11.14
C ILE A 48 10.64 11.89 -11.46
N GLY A 49 10.27 11.00 -12.38
CA GLY A 49 11.10 9.91 -12.90
C GLY A 49 11.04 8.59 -12.11
N LEU A 50 10.21 8.49 -11.06
CA LEU A 50 10.00 7.25 -10.32
C LEU A 50 8.93 6.41 -11.01
N THR A 51 9.37 5.70 -12.06
CA THR A 51 8.49 4.99 -12.98
C THR A 51 8.16 3.56 -12.55
N GLY A 52 8.69 3.08 -11.43
CA GLY A 52 8.43 1.76 -10.85
C GLY A 52 6.96 1.55 -10.52
N THR A 53 6.30 2.55 -9.94
CA THR A 53 4.85 2.55 -9.73
C THR A 53 4.11 2.68 -11.07
N LYS A 54 3.16 1.77 -11.35
CA LYS A 54 2.55 1.64 -12.70
C LYS A 54 1.10 2.09 -12.74
N LEU A 55 0.70 2.72 -13.86
CA LEU A 55 -0.71 2.92 -14.20
C LEU A 55 -1.23 1.66 -14.90
N GLY A 56 -2.14 0.93 -14.24
CA GLY A 56 -2.83 -0.24 -14.80
C GLY A 56 -4.26 0.09 -15.22
N CYS A 57 -5.16 0.22 -14.24
CA CYS A 57 -6.59 0.48 -14.47
C CYS A 57 -7.01 1.94 -14.21
N GLY A 58 -6.36 2.65 -13.27
CA GLY A 58 -6.72 4.03 -12.91
C GLY A 58 -7.95 4.17 -11.98
N GLU A 59 -8.48 3.05 -11.49
CA GLU A 59 -9.71 2.99 -10.68
C GLU A 59 -9.52 2.22 -9.36
N GLY A 60 -8.28 1.96 -8.96
CA GLY A 60 -7.97 1.24 -7.71
C GLY A 60 -8.07 -0.29 -7.79
N GLY A 61 -8.70 -0.87 -8.81
CA GLY A 61 -8.98 -2.31 -8.85
C GLY A 61 -7.80 -3.27 -9.11
N CYS A 62 -6.65 -2.80 -9.62
CA CYS A 62 -5.56 -3.70 -10.04
C CYS A 62 -4.33 -3.74 -9.11
N GLY A 63 -4.18 -2.77 -8.21
CA GLY A 63 -3.02 -2.68 -7.30
C GLY A 63 -1.65 -2.44 -7.98
N ALA A 64 -1.56 -2.24 -9.30
CA ALA A 64 -0.27 -2.00 -9.97
C ALA A 64 0.40 -0.67 -9.57
N CYS A 65 -0.40 0.25 -9.03
CA CYS A 65 0.04 1.56 -8.52
C CYS A 65 0.21 1.60 -7.00
N THR A 66 0.25 0.45 -6.32
CA THR A 66 0.40 0.42 -4.87
C THR A 66 1.71 1.04 -4.43
N VAL A 67 1.64 1.93 -3.45
CA VAL A 67 2.77 2.53 -2.72
C VAL A 67 2.46 2.44 -1.23
N MET A 68 3.49 2.57 -0.39
CA MET A 68 3.29 2.70 1.05
C MET A 68 3.36 4.17 1.44
N ILE A 69 2.39 4.66 2.20
CA ILE A 69 2.48 5.92 2.92
C ILE A 69 2.83 5.66 4.38
N SER A 70 3.63 6.56 4.94
CA SER A 70 3.93 6.59 6.37
C SER A 70 3.64 7.97 6.92
N TYR A 71 2.97 8.04 8.06
CA TYR A 71 2.75 9.28 8.79
C TYR A 71 2.87 9.04 10.29
N PHE A 72 3.16 10.09 11.05
CA PHE A 72 3.24 10.01 12.50
C PHE A 72 1.88 10.38 13.09
N ASP A 73 1.23 9.41 13.75
CA ASP A 73 0.01 9.68 14.49
C ASP A 73 0.35 10.31 15.84
N GLN A 74 -0.05 11.57 16.01
CA GLN A 74 0.22 12.35 17.21
C GLN A 74 -0.54 11.83 18.44
N ASN A 75 -1.65 11.10 18.26
CA ASN A 75 -2.45 10.55 19.34
C ASN A 75 -1.80 9.28 19.90
N SER A 76 -1.50 8.31 19.03
CA SER A 76 -0.84 7.06 19.45
C SER A 76 0.67 7.18 19.64
N LYS A 77 1.29 8.29 19.21
CA LYS A 77 2.75 8.52 19.20
C LYS A 77 3.52 7.44 18.43
N LYS A 78 2.94 6.95 17.34
CA LYS A 78 3.50 5.89 16.50
C LYS A 78 3.55 6.29 15.03
N CYS A 79 4.53 5.74 14.32
CA CYS A 79 4.49 5.75 12.86
C CYS A 79 3.44 4.75 12.39
N VAL A 80 2.55 5.20 11.52
CA VAL A 80 1.52 4.38 10.88
C VAL A 80 1.94 4.16 9.44
N HIS A 81 1.88 2.91 8.97
CA HIS A 81 2.26 2.50 7.63
C HIS A 81 1.05 1.90 6.92
N LEU A 82 0.69 2.40 5.72
CA LEU A 82 -0.48 1.96 4.97
C LEU A 82 -0.15 1.78 3.49
N ALA A 83 -0.66 0.72 2.87
CA ALA A 83 -0.71 0.59 1.43
C ALA A 83 -1.84 1.45 0.86
N ILE A 84 -1.56 2.20 -0.21
CA ILE A 84 -2.59 2.97 -0.94
C ILE A 84 -2.41 2.84 -2.45
N ASN A 85 -3.50 3.04 -3.21
CA ASN A 85 -3.43 3.15 -4.66
C ASN A 85 -3.07 4.58 -5.07
N ALA A 86 -1.86 4.79 -5.60
CA ALA A 86 -1.39 6.11 -5.98
C ALA A 86 -2.24 6.76 -7.09
N CYS A 87 -2.96 5.97 -7.91
CA CYS A 87 -3.80 6.48 -8.99
C CYS A 87 -5.08 7.19 -8.51
N LEU A 88 -5.51 6.96 -7.27
CA LEU A 88 -6.70 7.59 -6.69
C LEU A 88 -6.35 8.59 -5.59
N ALA A 89 -5.13 8.55 -5.04
CA ALA A 89 -4.69 9.49 -4.03
C ALA A 89 -4.41 10.88 -4.65
N PRO A 90 -5.15 11.95 -4.28
CA PRO A 90 -4.80 13.31 -4.67
C PRO A 90 -3.42 13.68 -4.10
N LEU A 91 -2.59 14.39 -4.86
CA LEU A 91 -1.22 14.69 -4.46
C LEU A 91 -1.13 15.36 -3.08
N TYR A 92 -2.00 16.31 -2.79
CA TYR A 92 -1.99 17.03 -1.51
C TYR A 92 -2.73 16.32 -0.38
N SER A 93 -3.39 15.18 -0.63
CA SER A 93 -3.91 14.36 0.47
C SER A 93 -2.78 13.65 1.23
N VAL A 94 -1.60 13.51 0.61
CA VAL A 94 -0.39 12.93 1.22
C VAL A 94 0.66 13.98 1.60
N GLU A 95 0.30 15.26 1.61
CA GLU A 95 1.16 16.32 2.14
C GLU A 95 1.53 16.02 3.60
N GLY A 96 2.81 16.21 3.95
CA GLY A 96 3.34 15.92 5.28
C GLY A 96 3.53 14.43 5.57
N MET A 97 3.47 13.55 4.56
CA MET A 97 3.70 12.12 4.70
C MET A 97 5.02 11.67 4.03
N HIS A 98 5.41 10.44 4.30
CA HIS A 98 6.52 9.75 3.63
C HIS A 98 5.96 8.67 2.69
N VAL A 99 6.01 8.93 1.39
CA VAL A 99 5.68 7.98 0.33
C VAL A 99 6.91 7.13 0.02
N ILE A 100 6.73 5.82 0.03
CA ILE A 100 7.74 4.84 -0.31
C ILE A 100 7.24 4.05 -1.52
N THR A 101 8.08 4.02 -2.54
CA THR A 101 7.86 3.33 -3.82
C THR A 101 8.78 2.11 -3.93
N VAL A 102 8.57 1.29 -4.96
CA VAL A 102 9.37 0.07 -5.17
C VAL A 102 10.88 0.38 -5.29
N GLU A 103 11.24 1.53 -5.85
CA GLU A 103 12.63 1.99 -5.97
C GLU A 103 13.27 2.35 -4.63
N GLY A 104 12.45 2.81 -3.67
CA GLY A 104 12.88 3.15 -2.32
C GLY A 104 13.12 1.94 -1.43
N VAL A 105 12.42 0.83 -1.70
CA VAL A 105 12.57 -0.43 -0.96
C VAL A 105 13.89 -1.13 -1.29
N GLY A 106 14.31 -1.08 -2.55
CA GLY A 106 15.57 -1.70 -2.99
C GLY A 106 15.75 -1.63 -4.50
N ASN A 107 16.98 -1.79 -4.97
CA ASN A 107 17.29 -1.75 -6.39
C ASN A 107 18.65 -2.42 -6.70
N ARG A 108 18.95 -2.63 -7.99
CA ARG A 108 20.18 -3.30 -8.43
C ARG A 108 21.48 -2.57 -8.05
N ARG A 109 21.42 -1.27 -7.72
CA ARG A 109 22.61 -0.47 -7.37
C ARG A 109 22.99 -0.62 -5.90
N TYR A 110 22.00 -0.66 -5.01
CA TYR A 110 22.22 -0.71 -3.55
C TYR A 110 21.86 -2.05 -2.92
N GLY A 111 21.36 -2.99 -3.71
CA GLY A 111 20.90 -4.30 -3.26
C GLY A 111 19.38 -4.39 -3.29
N LEU A 112 18.89 -5.59 -3.57
CA LEU A 112 17.47 -5.88 -3.52
C LEU A 112 17.04 -6.09 -2.07
N HIS A 113 15.77 -5.76 -1.82
CA HIS A 113 15.11 -6.08 -0.57
C HIS A 113 14.72 -7.57 -0.57
N PRO A 114 14.69 -8.28 0.58
CA PRO A 114 14.31 -9.69 0.63
C PRO A 114 12.96 -10.00 -0.04
N ILE A 115 11.99 -9.08 0.03
CA ILE A 115 10.70 -9.21 -0.69
C ILE A 115 10.90 -9.25 -2.21
N GLN A 116 11.79 -8.40 -2.74
CA GLN A 116 12.10 -8.35 -4.17
C GLN A 116 12.86 -9.61 -4.60
N GLU A 117 13.84 -10.05 -3.80
CA GLU A 117 14.64 -11.26 -4.06
C GLU A 117 13.77 -12.52 -4.04
N SER A 118 12.95 -12.68 -2.99
CA SER A 118 12.08 -13.85 -2.85
C SER A 118 11.11 -13.98 -4.03
N LEU A 119 10.49 -12.86 -4.44
CA LEU A 119 9.56 -12.85 -5.55
C LEU A 119 10.24 -13.19 -6.89
N ALA A 120 11.47 -12.70 -7.10
CA ALA A 120 12.23 -13.01 -8.30
C ALA A 120 12.69 -14.48 -8.33
N HIS A 121 13.25 -14.99 -7.23
CA HIS A 121 13.75 -16.36 -7.12
C HIS A 121 12.64 -17.41 -7.21
N SER A 122 11.44 -17.10 -6.70
CA SER A 122 10.30 -18.01 -6.74
C SER A 122 9.52 -17.98 -8.06
N HIS A 123 10.06 -17.33 -9.10
CA HIS A 123 9.38 -17.14 -10.39
C HIS A 123 8.02 -16.41 -10.26
N GLY A 124 7.88 -15.55 -9.26
CA GLY A 124 6.69 -14.73 -9.02
C GLY A 124 6.53 -13.55 -9.96
N SER A 125 7.39 -13.43 -10.98
CA SER A 125 7.34 -12.38 -12.00
C SER A 125 7.55 -12.96 -13.40
N GLN A 126 6.65 -12.64 -14.33
CA GLN A 126 6.78 -12.96 -15.75
C GLN A 126 6.90 -11.68 -16.58
N CYS A 127 5.77 -11.03 -16.93
CA CYS A 127 5.81 -9.75 -17.65
C CYS A 127 6.35 -8.58 -16.80
N GLY A 128 6.38 -8.74 -15.48
CA GLY A 128 6.92 -7.76 -14.53
C GLY A 128 6.03 -6.54 -14.23
N PHE A 129 4.91 -6.34 -14.94
CA PHE A 129 4.14 -5.11 -14.81
C PHE A 129 3.46 -4.93 -13.44
N CYS A 130 2.85 -5.99 -12.91
CA CYS A 130 2.19 -5.97 -11.60
C CYS A 130 3.16 -6.12 -10.42
N THR A 131 4.41 -6.55 -10.69
CA THR A 131 5.40 -6.90 -9.66
C THR A 131 5.67 -5.78 -8.65
N PRO A 132 5.83 -4.50 -9.05
CA PRO A 132 5.95 -3.39 -8.09
C PRO A 132 4.79 -3.31 -7.10
N GLY A 133 3.56 -3.48 -7.57
CA GLY A 133 2.36 -3.45 -6.73
C GLY A 133 2.36 -4.55 -5.66
N PHE A 134 2.68 -5.79 -6.06
CA PHE A 134 2.79 -6.93 -5.14
C PHE A 134 3.89 -6.73 -4.09
N ILE A 135 5.06 -6.22 -4.51
CA ILE A 135 6.16 -5.90 -3.59
C ILE A 135 5.71 -4.86 -2.56
N MET A 136 5.04 -3.79 -3.01
CA MET A 136 4.64 -2.71 -2.12
C MET A 136 3.51 -3.12 -1.16
N SER A 137 2.56 -3.95 -1.59
CA SER A 137 1.54 -4.52 -0.69
C SER A 137 2.20 -5.37 0.40
N MET A 138 3.08 -6.30 0.02
CA MET A 138 3.78 -7.15 0.98
C MET A 138 4.66 -6.33 1.94
N TYR A 139 5.35 -5.32 1.40
CA TYR A 139 6.19 -4.41 2.19
C TYR A 139 5.37 -3.65 3.23
N ALA A 140 4.23 -3.07 2.84
CA ALA A 140 3.35 -2.37 3.76
C ALA A 140 2.81 -3.28 4.87
N LEU A 141 2.44 -4.53 4.56
CA LEU A 141 2.02 -5.51 5.55
C LEU A 141 3.13 -5.77 6.57
N LEU A 142 4.34 -6.12 6.13
CA LEU A 142 5.46 -6.37 7.05
C LEU A 142 5.78 -5.16 7.92
N ARG A 143 5.70 -3.95 7.36
CA ARG A 143 5.95 -2.70 8.10
C ARG A 143 4.86 -2.35 9.11
N SER A 144 3.63 -2.76 8.86
CA SER A 144 2.49 -2.52 9.74
C SER A 144 2.31 -3.59 10.82
N SER A 145 2.89 -4.78 10.62
CA SER A 145 2.69 -5.94 11.50
C SER A 145 3.64 -5.95 12.70
N VAL A 146 3.09 -6.17 13.90
CA VAL A 146 3.87 -6.32 15.14
C VAL A 146 4.46 -7.73 15.26
N LYS A 147 3.77 -8.72 14.69
CA LYS A 147 4.19 -10.13 14.63
C LYS A 147 4.30 -10.52 13.16
N PRO A 148 5.08 -11.56 12.81
CA PRO A 148 5.06 -12.12 11.47
C PRO A 148 3.62 -12.39 11.02
N PRO A 149 3.21 -11.95 9.81
CA PRO A 149 1.85 -12.14 9.32
C PRO A 149 1.53 -13.63 9.14
N SER A 150 0.28 -14.01 9.32
CA SER A 150 -0.17 -15.35 8.92
C SER A 150 -0.21 -15.47 7.39
N LYS A 151 -0.39 -16.69 6.89
CA LYS A 151 -0.61 -16.92 5.46
C LYS A 151 -1.90 -16.23 4.99
N GLU A 152 -2.93 -16.26 5.82
CA GLU A 152 -4.22 -15.64 5.57
C GLU A 152 -4.08 -14.11 5.49
N ASP A 153 -3.30 -13.49 6.38
CA ASP A 153 -3.00 -12.05 6.32
C ASP A 153 -2.28 -11.68 5.00
N ILE A 154 -1.37 -12.54 4.53
CA ILE A 154 -0.69 -12.34 3.25
C ILE A 154 -1.71 -12.43 2.11
N GLU A 155 -2.54 -13.48 2.07
CA GLU A 155 -3.51 -13.65 0.98
C GLU A 155 -4.52 -12.49 0.93
N GLU A 156 -5.03 -12.05 2.08
CA GLU A 156 -5.95 -10.90 2.19
C GLU A 156 -5.30 -9.60 1.70
N ASN A 157 -4.07 -9.33 2.13
CA ASN A 157 -3.34 -8.12 1.73
C ASN A 157 -3.02 -8.07 0.22
N LEU A 158 -2.97 -9.22 -0.45
CA LEU A 158 -2.72 -9.29 -1.90
C LEU A 158 -4.00 -9.29 -2.73
N ALA A 159 -5.19 -9.35 -2.11
CA ALA A 159 -6.47 -9.42 -2.81
C ALA A 159 -6.71 -8.21 -3.74
N GLY A 160 -6.14 -7.05 -3.40
CA GLY A 160 -6.20 -5.83 -4.21
C GLY A 160 -5.18 -5.78 -5.38
N ASN A 161 -4.37 -6.82 -5.59
CA ASN A 161 -3.34 -6.87 -6.63
C ASN A 161 -3.69 -7.90 -7.70
N LEU A 162 -3.80 -7.47 -8.96
CA LEU A 162 -4.13 -8.35 -10.08
C LEU A 162 -2.88 -8.77 -10.86
N CYS A 163 -2.78 -10.07 -11.15
CA CYS A 163 -1.79 -10.64 -12.06
C CYS A 163 -2.48 -11.48 -13.14
N ARG A 164 -2.12 -11.25 -14.41
CA ARG A 164 -2.64 -12.03 -15.54
C ARG A 164 -1.73 -13.17 -16.00
N CYS A 165 -0.46 -13.18 -15.56
CA CYS A 165 0.57 -14.06 -16.12
C CYS A 165 0.90 -15.25 -15.20
N THR A 166 1.08 -15.01 -13.91
CA THR A 166 1.69 -16.00 -13.00
C THR A 166 0.73 -17.05 -12.45
N GLY A 167 -0.58 -16.82 -12.56
CA GLY A 167 -1.58 -17.63 -11.87
C GLY A 167 -1.51 -17.54 -10.35
N TYR A 168 -0.88 -16.48 -9.80
CA TYR A 168 -0.70 -16.15 -8.38
C TYR A 168 0.13 -17.12 -7.55
N ARG A 169 0.10 -18.43 -7.82
CA ARG A 169 0.77 -19.47 -7.04
C ARG A 169 2.23 -19.12 -6.68
N PRO A 170 3.12 -18.79 -7.65
CA PRO A 170 4.51 -18.47 -7.31
C PRO A 170 4.67 -17.15 -6.53
N ILE A 171 3.70 -16.22 -6.61
CA ILE A 171 3.71 -14.98 -5.82
C ILE A 171 3.41 -15.30 -4.35
N VAL A 172 2.36 -16.08 -4.11
CA VAL A 172 1.97 -16.48 -2.75
C VAL A 172 3.08 -17.32 -2.12
N ASP A 173 3.63 -18.28 -2.86
CA ASP A 173 4.75 -19.11 -2.39
C ASP A 173 5.99 -18.26 -2.06
N ALA A 174 6.30 -17.22 -2.86
CA ALA A 174 7.39 -16.29 -2.56
C ALA A 174 7.21 -15.54 -1.23
N PHE A 175 5.97 -15.20 -0.87
CA PHE A 175 5.72 -14.38 0.30
C PHE A 175 5.46 -15.19 1.58
N ARG A 176 5.11 -16.47 1.47
CA ARG A 176 4.94 -17.37 2.62
C ARG A 176 6.20 -17.51 3.49
N VAL A 177 7.39 -17.30 2.92
CA VAL A 177 8.65 -17.29 3.68
C VAL A 177 8.65 -16.26 4.81
N PHE A 178 7.82 -15.21 4.71
CA PHE A 178 7.69 -14.18 5.75
C PHE A 178 6.65 -14.53 6.82
N ALA A 179 5.89 -15.62 6.66
CA ALA A 179 4.81 -16.00 7.56
C ALA A 179 5.25 -16.82 8.79
N ARG A 180 6.55 -17.16 8.92
CA ARG A 180 7.10 -18.05 9.96
C ARG A 180 6.22 -19.29 10.25
N THR A 181 5.70 -19.94 9.21
CA THR A 181 5.02 -21.23 9.34
C THR A 181 6.04 -22.37 9.33
N ASN A 182 5.83 -23.38 10.17
CA ASN A 182 6.61 -24.61 10.10
C ASN A 182 6.08 -25.47 8.95
N ASP A 183 6.70 -25.34 7.77
CA ASP A 183 6.31 -26.07 6.56
C ASP A 183 6.87 -27.51 6.53
N ALA A 184 7.39 -28.02 7.65
CA ALA A 184 7.95 -29.38 7.78
C ALA A 184 6.99 -30.51 7.34
N LEU A 185 5.69 -30.26 7.31
CA LEU A 185 4.69 -31.23 6.80
C LEU A 185 4.64 -31.31 5.26
N TYR A 186 5.17 -30.30 4.57
CA TYR A 186 5.12 -30.16 3.10
C TYR A 186 6.50 -30.32 2.45
N THR A 187 7.57 -30.13 3.21
CA THR A 187 8.93 -30.48 2.82
C THR A 187 9.19 -31.93 3.22
N ASN A 188 9.67 -32.77 2.32
CA ASN A 188 10.14 -34.13 2.63
C ASN A 188 11.43 -34.11 3.49
N GLU A 189 11.48 -33.29 4.53
CA GLU A 189 12.46 -33.33 5.60
C GLU A 189 12.05 -34.47 6.53
N SER A 190 12.64 -35.64 6.26
CA SER A 190 12.42 -36.88 6.99
C SER A 190 12.72 -36.75 8.49
N SER A 191 11.72 -36.32 9.25
CA SER A 191 11.69 -36.49 10.70
C SER A 191 10.99 -37.80 11.04
N GLY A 192 11.72 -38.91 10.90
CA GLY A 192 11.38 -40.21 11.48
C GLY A 192 10.29 -41.03 10.78
N LEU A 193 10.55 -42.32 10.63
CA LEU A 193 9.64 -43.37 10.15
C LEU A 193 8.19 -43.11 10.57
N LEU A 194 7.29 -42.94 9.60
CA LEU A 194 5.91 -43.43 9.60
C LEU A 194 5.35 -43.23 8.19
N SER A 195 4.87 -44.32 7.59
CA SER A 195 4.17 -44.33 6.30
C SER A 195 3.03 -43.30 6.31
N ARG A 196 3.27 -42.12 5.75
CA ARG A 196 2.25 -41.09 5.57
C ARG A 196 2.03 -40.86 4.07
N GLU A 197 0.76 -40.91 3.67
CA GLU A 197 0.33 -40.60 2.31
C GLU A 197 0.84 -39.22 1.91
N PHE A 198 1.45 -39.12 0.73
CA PHE A 198 1.93 -37.85 0.18
C PHE A 198 0.77 -36.87 0.06
N VAL A 199 0.85 -35.70 0.69
CA VAL A 199 -0.18 -34.66 0.65
C VAL A 199 0.15 -33.66 -0.46
N CYS A 200 -0.81 -33.35 -1.32
CA CYS A 200 -0.60 -32.42 -2.42
C CYS A 200 -0.35 -30.99 -1.93
N PRO A 201 0.75 -30.32 -2.33
CA PRO A 201 1.02 -28.92 -1.98
C PRO A 201 -0.01 -27.93 -2.54
N SER A 202 -0.80 -28.34 -3.54
CA SER A 202 -1.82 -27.51 -4.19
C SER A 202 -3.19 -27.62 -3.54
N THR A 203 -3.53 -28.77 -2.93
CA THR A 203 -4.90 -29.04 -2.42
C THR A 203 -4.97 -29.36 -0.94
N GLY A 204 -3.83 -29.62 -0.28
CA GLY A 204 -3.81 -30.03 1.14
C GLY A 204 -4.45 -31.40 1.41
N LYS A 205 -4.76 -32.17 0.36
CA LYS A 205 -5.37 -33.52 0.45
C LYS A 205 -4.36 -34.61 0.05
N PRO A 206 -4.53 -35.86 0.51
CA PRO A 206 -3.73 -36.99 0.05
C PRO A 206 -3.77 -37.11 -1.49
N CYS A 207 -2.61 -37.27 -2.11
CA CYS A 207 -2.44 -37.34 -3.56
C CYS A 207 -1.55 -38.50 -3.97
N SER A 208 -2.01 -39.25 -4.96
CA SER A 208 -1.28 -40.35 -5.60
C SER A 208 -0.20 -39.89 -6.60
N CYS A 209 0.01 -38.58 -6.72
CA CYS A 209 1.05 -37.96 -7.56
C CYS A 209 2.46 -38.03 -6.96
N GLY A 210 2.61 -38.45 -5.70
CA GLY A 210 3.89 -38.69 -5.06
C GLY A 210 4.52 -40.03 -5.45
N LEU A 211 5.85 -40.13 -5.41
CA LEU A 211 6.56 -41.38 -5.64
C LEU A 211 6.19 -42.41 -4.56
N ASN A 212 5.40 -43.42 -4.94
CA ASN A 212 5.26 -44.63 -4.14
C ASN A 212 6.57 -45.41 -4.23
N ILE A 213 7.40 -45.34 -3.20
CA ILE A 213 8.51 -46.29 -3.04
C ILE A 213 7.86 -47.62 -2.61
N LYS A 214 7.46 -48.43 -3.59
CA LYS A 214 7.27 -49.86 -3.37
C LYS A 214 8.63 -50.50 -3.53
N ASP A 215 9.10 -51.16 -2.46
CA ASP A 215 10.23 -52.08 -2.50
C ASP A 215 9.88 -53.23 -3.43
N ASP A 216 10.20 -53.10 -4.72
CA ASP A 216 10.27 -54.25 -5.63
C ASP A 216 11.66 -54.31 -6.23
N LYS A 217 12.40 -55.33 -5.79
CA LYS A 217 13.63 -55.79 -6.42
C LYS A 217 13.28 -56.32 -7.81
N GLU A 218 13.35 -55.49 -8.85
CA GLU A 218 13.76 -55.97 -10.17
C GLU A 218 14.20 -54.86 -11.14
N THR A 219 15.38 -55.12 -11.70
CA THR A 219 16.17 -54.47 -12.74
C THR A 219 15.43 -53.54 -13.72
N ALA A 220 15.54 -52.21 -13.53
CA ALA A 220 15.11 -51.23 -14.52
C ALA A 220 16.29 -50.43 -15.09
N LYS A 221 16.49 -50.56 -16.41
CA LYS A 221 17.42 -49.78 -17.22
C LYS A 221 17.19 -48.28 -16.99
N ARG A 222 18.19 -47.58 -16.46
CA ARG A 222 18.20 -46.12 -16.30
C ARG A 222 18.20 -45.44 -17.67
N SER A 223 17.03 -44.98 -18.12
CA SER A 223 16.94 -43.88 -19.07
C SER A 223 17.18 -42.59 -18.31
N ILE A 224 18.38 -42.04 -18.43
CA ILE A 224 18.76 -40.76 -17.82
C ILE A 224 18.15 -39.64 -18.67
N CYS A 225 16.99 -39.13 -18.27
CA CYS A 225 16.55 -37.80 -18.68
C CYS A 225 17.31 -36.79 -17.81
N ARG A 226 18.36 -36.16 -18.35
CA ARG A 226 19.00 -34.99 -17.75
C ARG A 226 18.09 -33.78 -17.95
N GLY A 227 17.19 -33.55 -17.02
CA GLY A 227 16.64 -32.24 -16.73
C GLY A 227 16.89 -32.00 -15.25
N ASP A 228 17.52 -30.90 -14.90
CA ASP A 228 17.69 -30.50 -13.50
C ASP A 228 16.30 -30.45 -12.86
N ILE A 229 15.97 -31.47 -12.06
CA ILE A 229 14.76 -31.50 -11.27
C ILE A 229 14.92 -30.34 -10.28
N LEU A 230 14.18 -29.24 -10.49
CA LEU A 230 14.03 -28.20 -9.48
C LEU A 230 13.60 -28.92 -8.19
N LYS A 231 14.51 -28.97 -7.22
CA LYS A 231 14.19 -29.48 -5.89
C LYS A 231 13.11 -28.56 -5.31
N PRO A 232 12.07 -29.10 -4.64
CA PRO A 232 11.14 -28.28 -3.88
C PRO A 232 11.95 -27.39 -2.93
N ILE A 233 11.81 -26.07 -3.05
CA ILE A 233 12.45 -25.13 -2.14
C ILE A 233 11.75 -25.29 -0.79
N SER A 234 12.51 -25.64 0.24
CA SER A 234 12.04 -25.55 1.63
C SER A 234 11.94 -24.06 1.97
N TYR A 235 10.72 -23.56 2.11
CA TYR A 235 10.45 -22.15 2.45
C TYR A 235 10.99 -21.78 3.85
N SER A 236 11.33 -22.79 4.66
CA SER A 236 12.00 -22.66 5.97
C SER A 236 13.49 -22.28 5.86
N ASP A 237 14.12 -22.51 4.69
CA ASP A 237 15.57 -22.29 4.50
C ASP A 237 15.88 -20.85 4.07
N THR A 238 14.86 -20.12 3.58
CA THR A 238 14.96 -18.69 3.28
C THR A 238 14.75 -17.87 4.55
N GLU A 239 15.78 -17.19 5.02
CA GLU A 239 15.76 -16.39 6.24
C GLU A 239 14.93 -15.10 6.06
N GLY A 240 13.61 -15.23 6.13
CA GLY A 240 12.64 -14.13 6.03
C GLY A 240 12.65 -13.14 7.20
N ALA A 241 13.60 -13.24 8.13
CA ALA A 241 13.75 -12.31 9.25
C ALA A 241 14.75 -11.16 8.96
N THR A 242 15.57 -11.28 7.90
CA THR A 242 16.64 -10.32 7.58
C THR A 242 16.18 -9.01 6.93
N TYR A 243 14.87 -8.78 6.76
CA TYR A 243 14.37 -7.55 6.14
C TYR A 243 14.48 -6.32 7.05
N THR A 244 14.48 -6.50 8.38
CA THR A 244 14.42 -5.38 9.33
C THR A 244 15.61 -4.42 9.25
N ASP A 245 16.77 -4.90 8.79
CA ASP A 245 18.01 -4.12 8.77
C ASP A 245 18.12 -3.21 7.54
N LYS A 246 17.21 -3.34 6.56
CA LYS A 246 17.22 -2.59 5.29
C LYS A 246 16.12 -1.53 5.20
N GLU A 247 15.49 -1.20 6.32
CA GLU A 247 14.30 -0.35 6.33
C GLU A 247 14.60 1.14 6.27
N LEU A 248 13.77 1.88 5.52
CA LEU A 248 13.85 3.33 5.49
C LEU A 248 13.42 3.92 6.84
N ILE A 249 14.30 4.75 7.41
CA ILE A 249 14.02 5.54 8.61
C ILE A 249 12.92 6.56 8.27
N PHE A 250 11.97 6.70 9.19
CA PHE A 250 10.94 7.73 9.08
C PHE A 250 11.58 9.13 9.15
N PRO A 251 11.29 10.04 8.20
CA PRO A 251 11.91 11.37 8.15
C PRO A 251 11.69 12.16 9.46
N PRO A 252 12.76 12.55 10.18
CA PRO A 252 12.63 13.23 11.47
C PRO A 252 11.86 14.56 11.41
N GLU A 253 11.94 15.30 10.29
CA GLU A 253 11.16 16.53 10.07
C GLU A 253 9.65 16.30 10.24
N LEU A 254 9.15 15.12 9.84
CA LEU A 254 7.72 14.80 9.90
C LEU A 254 7.23 14.46 11.32
N LEU A 255 8.12 14.16 12.27
CA LEU A 255 7.73 13.89 13.67
C LEU A 255 7.20 15.16 14.37
N LEU A 256 7.79 16.30 14.03
CA LEU A 256 7.49 17.61 14.62
C LEU A 256 6.58 18.47 13.73
N ARG A 257 6.31 18.03 12.50
CA ARG A 257 5.49 18.78 11.55
C ARG A 257 4.05 18.85 12.06
N LYS A 258 3.54 20.08 12.17
CA LYS A 258 2.12 20.34 12.45
C LYS A 258 1.37 20.42 11.14
N LEU A 259 0.17 19.83 11.12
CA LEU A 259 -0.77 20.00 10.01
C LEU A 259 -1.14 21.48 9.89
N THR A 260 -1.26 21.95 8.65
CA THR A 260 -1.69 23.31 8.31
C THR A 260 -2.95 23.28 7.46
N ASN A 261 -3.72 24.37 7.45
CA ASN A 261 -4.75 24.50 6.43
C ASN A 261 -4.09 24.65 5.05
N LEU A 262 -4.71 24.13 4.00
CA LEU A 262 -4.25 24.32 2.61
C LEU A 262 -5.34 25.00 1.79
N CYS A 263 -4.93 25.93 0.94
CA CYS A 263 -5.69 26.54 -0.15
C CYS A 263 -4.80 26.46 -1.39
N LEU A 264 -5.16 25.60 -2.34
CA LEU A 264 -4.29 25.25 -3.47
C LEU A 264 -5.07 25.34 -4.77
N ASN A 265 -4.35 25.69 -5.83
CA ASN A 265 -4.88 25.82 -7.17
C ASN A 265 -4.49 24.61 -8.03
N GLY A 266 -5.33 24.31 -9.01
CA GLY A 266 -5.09 23.30 -10.03
C GLY A 266 -5.49 23.78 -11.42
N SER A 267 -5.28 22.93 -12.42
CA SER A 267 -5.72 23.20 -13.78
C SER A 267 -7.22 23.47 -13.85
N ASN A 268 -7.67 24.22 -14.86
CA ASN A 268 -9.08 24.51 -15.13
C ASN A 268 -9.81 25.20 -13.96
N GLY A 269 -9.10 25.98 -13.14
CA GLY A 269 -9.69 26.73 -12.03
C GLY A 269 -10.04 25.88 -10.81
N LEU A 270 -9.53 24.64 -10.73
CA LEU A 270 -9.71 23.77 -9.57
C LEU A 270 -9.16 24.44 -8.31
N LYS A 271 -9.97 24.52 -7.25
CA LYS A 271 -9.56 24.91 -5.90
C LYS A 271 -9.63 23.71 -4.96
N TRP A 272 -8.55 23.47 -4.23
CA TRP A 272 -8.44 22.42 -3.24
C TRP A 272 -8.22 23.01 -1.84
N TYR A 273 -9.11 22.66 -0.92
CA TYR A 273 -9.06 23.11 0.47
C TYR A 273 -8.80 21.93 1.41
N ARG A 274 -7.88 22.12 2.37
CA ARG A 274 -7.73 21.24 3.54
C ARG A 274 -8.03 22.02 4.82
N PRO A 275 -9.27 22.04 5.32
CA PRO A 275 -9.57 22.59 6.63
C PRO A 275 -9.15 21.65 7.76
N LEU A 276 -8.76 22.21 8.91
CA LEU A 276 -8.45 21.47 10.15
C LEU A 276 -9.52 21.63 11.23
N LYS A 277 -10.53 22.47 11.00
CA LYS A 277 -11.63 22.75 11.92
C LYS A 277 -12.96 22.58 11.19
N LEU A 278 -13.96 22.03 11.88
CA LEU A 278 -15.29 21.84 11.32
C LEU A 278 -15.91 23.17 10.86
N GLN A 279 -15.69 24.27 11.61
CA GLN A 279 -16.17 25.59 11.24
C GLN A 279 -15.67 26.03 9.86
N HIS A 280 -14.40 25.81 9.54
CA HIS A 280 -13.85 26.16 8.23
C HIS A 280 -14.49 25.35 7.10
N VAL A 281 -14.91 24.10 7.36
CA VAL A 281 -15.69 23.32 6.38
C VAL A 281 -17.01 24.01 6.08
N PHE A 282 -17.72 24.49 7.11
CA PHE A 282 -18.98 25.22 6.95
C PHE A 282 -18.78 26.55 6.22
N ASP A 283 -17.74 27.30 6.55
CA ASP A 283 -17.45 28.58 5.89
C ASP A 283 -17.17 28.39 4.40
N ILE A 284 -16.39 27.36 4.04
CA ILE A 284 -16.11 27.02 2.64
C ILE A 284 -17.38 26.52 1.94
N LYS A 285 -18.21 25.68 2.59
CA LYS A 285 -19.49 25.21 2.02
C LYS A 285 -20.53 26.31 1.87
N ALA A 286 -20.52 27.32 2.74
CA ALA A 286 -21.39 28.49 2.61
C ALA A 286 -20.99 29.35 1.39
N ARG A 287 -19.68 29.48 1.14
CA ARG A 287 -19.15 30.20 -0.03
C ARG A 287 -19.29 29.41 -1.33
N TYR A 288 -19.09 28.09 -1.28
CA TYR A 288 -19.18 27.18 -2.41
C TYR A 288 -20.16 26.04 -2.09
N PRO A 289 -21.48 26.27 -2.23
CA PRO A 289 -22.51 25.28 -1.91
C PRO A 289 -22.33 23.95 -2.66
N ASP A 290 -21.81 24.00 -3.88
CA ASP A 290 -21.57 22.81 -4.72
C ASP A 290 -20.20 22.15 -4.51
N ALA A 291 -19.38 22.66 -3.58
CA ALA A 291 -18.07 22.07 -3.30
C ALA A 291 -18.21 20.62 -2.82
N LYS A 292 -17.43 19.72 -3.44
CA LYS A 292 -17.46 18.29 -3.16
C LYS A 292 -16.52 17.99 -1.98
N LEU A 293 -17.04 17.27 -1.00
CA LEU A 293 -16.22 16.77 0.11
C LEU A 293 -15.44 15.54 -0.34
N VAL A 294 -14.17 15.46 0.06
CA VAL A 294 -13.26 14.36 -0.29
C VAL A 294 -12.60 13.83 0.99
N VAL A 295 -12.54 12.51 1.12
CA VAL A 295 -11.73 11.81 2.14
C VAL A 295 -10.73 10.92 1.41
N GLY A 296 -11.11 9.67 1.09
CA GLY A 296 -10.24 8.72 0.39
C GLY A 296 -10.19 8.87 -1.14
N ASN A 297 -11.06 9.71 -1.73
CA ASN A 297 -11.16 9.96 -3.18
C ASN A 297 -11.51 8.72 -4.04
N SER A 298 -11.93 7.61 -3.44
CA SER A 298 -12.24 6.36 -4.15
C SER A 298 -13.51 6.40 -5.02
N GLU A 299 -14.41 7.36 -4.78
CA GLU A 299 -15.54 7.65 -5.69
C GLU A 299 -15.29 8.91 -6.51
N VAL A 300 -14.90 10.02 -5.87
CA VAL A 300 -14.68 11.30 -6.57
C VAL A 300 -13.61 11.19 -7.66
N GLY A 301 -12.56 10.38 -7.43
CA GLY A 301 -11.56 10.06 -8.45
C GLY A 301 -12.14 9.30 -9.65
N ILE A 302 -13.12 8.42 -9.44
CA ILE A 302 -13.82 7.69 -10.51
C ILE A 302 -14.78 8.60 -11.26
N GLU A 303 -15.57 9.40 -10.53
CA GLU A 303 -16.48 10.40 -11.10
C GLU A 303 -15.71 11.33 -12.06
N THR A 304 -14.58 11.86 -11.61
CA THR A 304 -13.77 12.80 -12.40
C THR A 304 -13.04 12.12 -13.56
N ARG A 305 -12.45 10.94 -13.35
CA ARG A 305 -11.60 10.27 -14.36
C ARG A 305 -12.39 9.47 -15.38
N LEU A 306 -13.43 8.76 -14.97
CA LEU A 306 -14.16 7.80 -15.81
C LEU A 306 -15.58 8.24 -16.16
N LYS A 307 -16.21 9.10 -15.34
CA LYS A 307 -17.57 9.61 -15.59
C LYS A 307 -17.57 11.04 -16.14
N SER A 308 -16.41 11.67 -16.32
CA SER A 308 -16.25 13.05 -16.81
C SER A 308 -16.94 14.12 -15.96
N PHE A 309 -17.10 13.87 -14.66
CA PHE A 309 -17.63 14.89 -13.74
C PHE A 309 -16.57 15.95 -13.48
N HIS A 310 -17.00 17.21 -13.38
CA HIS A 310 -16.10 18.32 -13.08
C HIS A 310 -16.49 18.96 -11.75
N TYR A 311 -15.52 19.01 -10.82
CA TYR A 311 -15.68 19.62 -9.51
C TYR A 311 -14.70 20.79 -9.37
N PRO A 312 -15.17 22.05 -9.54
CA PRO A 312 -14.31 23.22 -9.44
C PRO A 312 -13.72 23.43 -8.04
N VAL A 313 -14.41 22.95 -7.00
CA VAL A 313 -13.98 23.11 -5.61
C VAL A 313 -14.06 21.77 -4.87
N LEU A 314 -12.94 21.35 -4.30
CA LEU A 314 -12.80 20.15 -3.47
C LEU A 314 -12.41 20.53 -2.04
N ILE A 315 -13.04 19.89 -1.06
CA ILE A 315 -12.74 20.09 0.37
C ILE A 315 -12.31 18.75 0.97
N HIS A 316 -11.04 18.64 1.34
CA HIS A 316 -10.47 17.44 1.94
C HIS A 316 -10.65 17.45 3.46
N VAL A 317 -11.59 16.65 3.96
CA VAL A 317 -12.07 16.70 5.35
C VAL A 317 -11.47 15.63 6.26
N ALA A 318 -10.51 14.84 5.76
CA ALA A 318 -9.91 13.73 6.51
C ALA A 318 -9.20 14.16 7.81
N HIS A 319 -8.81 15.43 7.94
CA HIS A 319 -8.11 15.97 9.11
C HIS A 319 -9.03 16.72 10.09
N VAL A 320 -10.34 16.72 9.87
CA VAL A 320 -11.31 17.36 10.78
C VAL A 320 -11.56 16.39 11.94
N PRO A 321 -11.19 16.73 13.19
CA PRO A 321 -11.25 15.81 14.32
C PRO A 321 -12.63 15.24 14.58
N GLU A 322 -13.67 16.07 14.51
CA GLU A 322 -15.07 15.71 14.76
C GLU A 322 -15.57 14.64 13.78
N LEU A 323 -15.01 14.58 12.56
CA LEU A 323 -15.38 13.59 11.55
C LEU A 323 -14.63 12.25 11.70
N ASN A 324 -13.70 12.14 12.64
CA ASN A 324 -12.86 10.95 12.83
C ASN A 324 -13.06 10.28 14.19
N GLN A 325 -14.12 10.62 14.92
CA GLN A 325 -14.39 10.06 16.25
C GLN A 325 -15.07 8.68 16.16
N LEU A 326 -14.73 7.81 17.11
CA LEU A 326 -15.40 6.55 17.39
C LEU A 326 -15.86 6.59 18.85
N ILE A 327 -17.18 6.70 19.07
CA ILE A 327 -17.74 6.88 20.42
C ILE A 327 -18.70 5.73 20.71
N ILE A 328 -18.35 4.92 21.71
CA ILE A 328 -19.24 3.89 22.26
C ILE A 328 -20.21 4.58 23.22
N LYS A 329 -21.51 4.37 23.00
CA LYS A 329 -22.61 4.82 23.84
C LYS A 329 -23.37 3.61 24.37
N ASP A 330 -24.17 3.83 25.41
CA ASP A 330 -24.98 2.76 26.01
C ASP A 330 -25.92 2.08 25.00
N GLU A 331 -26.43 2.84 24.03
CA GLU A 331 -27.39 2.39 23.01
C GLU A 331 -26.76 2.12 21.63
N GLY A 332 -25.44 2.21 21.48
CA GLY A 332 -24.79 1.95 20.19
C GLY A 332 -23.43 2.61 19.97
N LEU A 333 -23.03 2.69 18.71
CA LEU A 333 -21.73 3.24 18.28
C LEU A 333 -21.94 4.44 17.35
N GLU A 334 -21.30 5.55 17.65
CA GLU A 334 -21.19 6.68 16.73
C GLU A 334 -19.86 6.63 15.99
N ILE A 335 -19.94 6.63 14.66
CA ILE A 335 -18.79 6.57 13.76
C ILE A 335 -18.73 7.86 12.95
N GLY A 336 -17.63 8.59 13.08
CA GLY A 336 -17.37 9.78 12.28
C GLY A 336 -17.31 9.49 10.79
N ALA A 337 -17.85 10.39 9.97
CA ALA A 337 -18.01 10.17 8.53
C ALA A 337 -16.69 10.07 7.73
N ALA A 338 -15.55 10.46 8.33
CA ALA A 338 -14.23 10.36 7.71
C ALA A 338 -13.38 9.19 8.25
N VAL A 339 -13.94 8.37 9.16
CA VAL A 339 -13.27 7.15 9.64
C VAL A 339 -13.05 6.19 8.46
N LYS A 340 -11.82 5.68 8.34
CA LYS A 340 -11.45 4.70 7.32
C LYS A 340 -12.15 3.37 7.57
N LEU A 341 -12.52 2.65 6.52
CA LEU A 341 -13.14 1.32 6.65
C LEU A 341 -12.22 0.26 7.31
N SER A 342 -10.91 0.48 7.26
CA SER A 342 -9.91 -0.42 7.84
C SER A 342 -9.59 -0.14 9.32
N ASN A 343 -10.22 0.85 9.94
CA ASN A 343 -9.92 1.27 11.33
C ASN A 343 -10.64 0.42 12.37
#